data_AF-A0A6I4XRR0-F1
#
_entry.id   AF-A0A6I4XRR0-F1
#
_cell.length_a   1.000
_cell.length_b   1.000
_cell.length_c   1.000
_cell.angle_alpha   90.00
_cell.angle_beta   90.00
_cell.angle_gamma   90.00
#
_symmetry.space_group_name_H-M   'P 1'
#
loop_
_entity.id
_entity.type
_entity.pdbx_description
1 polymer ?
#
loop_
_entity_poly.entity_id
_entity_poly.type
_entity_poly.pdbx_seq_one_letter_code
_entity_poly.pdbx_strand_id
1 'polypeptide(L)' 'YVYQYATGFSAASALSKHILAGEEGALENYLNYLKAGSSDFPIEVMKKAGVDMTQAAYIEDAMKVFEERLTELEALVEKL' A
#
# COMPACT_ATOMS: atom_id res chain seq x y z
N TYR A 1 -9.89 -14.97 4.57
CA TYR A 1 -11.17 -14.52 4.00
C TYR A 1 -11.42 -13.05 4.35
N VAL A 2 -11.92 -12.70 5.55
CA VAL A 2 -12.21 -11.29 5.88
C VAL A 2 -10.97 -10.43 6.14
N TYR A 3 -9.94 -10.97 6.81
CA TYR A 3 -8.72 -10.21 7.09
C TYR A 3 -7.97 -9.80 5.81
N GLN A 4 -8.15 -10.57 4.72
CA GLN A 4 -7.48 -10.32 3.44
C GLN A 4 -7.92 -8.99 2.82
N TYR A 5 -9.13 -8.51 3.12
CA TYR A 5 -9.57 -7.18 2.69
C TYR A 5 -8.72 -6.09 3.34
N ALA A 6 -8.55 -6.15 4.66
CA ALA A 6 -7.77 -5.16 5.40
C ALA A 6 -6.29 -5.20 4.99
N THR A 7 -5.70 -6.39 4.89
CA THR A 7 -4.30 -6.54 4.51
C THR A 7 -4.07 -6.16 3.04
N GLY A 8 -5.00 -6.52 2.14
CA GLY A 8 -4.93 -6.16 0.73
C GLY A 8 -5.09 -4.66 0.50
N PHE A 9 -6.01 -4.00 1.23
CA PHE A 9 -6.17 -2.55 1.17
C PHE A 9 -4.92 -1.82 1.65
N SER A 10 -4.35 -2.25 2.78
CA SER A 10 -3.13 -1.66 3.33
C SER A 10 -1.96 -1.78 2.35
N ALA A 11 -1.80 -2.97 1.73
CA ALA A 11 -0.77 -3.18 0.72
C ALA A 11 -0.98 -2.32 -0.54
N ALA A 12 -2.23 -2.15 -1.01
CA ALA A 12 -2.55 -1.27 -2.13
C ALA A 12 -2.21 0.20 -1.81
N SER A 13 -2.52 0.66 -0.60
CA SER A 13 -2.14 2.00 -0.13
C SER A 13 -0.63 2.21 -0.16
N ALA A 14 0.14 1.27 0.40
CA ALA A 14 1.61 1.32 0.41
C ALA A 14 2.21 1.34 -1.00
N LEU A 15 1.79 0.42 -1.88
CA LEU A 15 2.23 0.39 -3.29
C LEU A 15 1.92 1.70 -4.01
N SER A 16 0.71 2.25 -3.85
CA SER A 16 0.34 3.51 -4.49
C SER A 16 1.20 4.69 -4.01
N LYS A 17 1.50 4.72 -2.70
CA LYS A 17 2.33 5.75 -2.08
C LYS A 17 3.74 5.74 -2.65
N HIS A 18 4.36 4.56 -2.76
CA HIS A 18 5.71 4.42 -3.33
C HIS A 18 5.77 4.88 -4.79
N ILE A 19 4.76 4.51 -5.59
CA ILE A 19 4.67 4.93 -7.00
C ILE A 19 4.49 6.45 -7.11
N LEU A 20 3.56 7.04 -6.35
CA LEU A 20 3.27 8.48 -6.37
C LEU A 20 4.44 9.31 -5.83
N ALA A 21 5.22 8.77 -4.89
CA ALA A 21 6.43 9.40 -4.37
C ALA A 21 7.63 9.33 -5.33
N GLY A 22 7.52 8.56 -6.42
CA GLY A 22 8.61 8.39 -7.39
C GLY A 22 9.79 7.58 -6.84
N GLU A 23 9.53 6.67 -5.89
CA GLU A 23 10.56 5.81 -5.32
C GLU A 23 11.22 4.95 -6.42
N GLU A 24 12.54 4.86 -6.39
CA GLU A 24 13.32 4.16 -7.41
C GLU A 24 12.88 2.69 -7.50
N GLY A 25 12.52 2.24 -8.70
CA GLY A 25 12.07 0.87 -8.95
C GLY A 25 10.63 0.56 -8.52
N ALA A 26 9.89 1.47 -7.85
CA ALA A 26 8.53 1.19 -7.38
C ALA A 26 7.56 0.84 -8.52
N LEU A 27 7.62 1.57 -9.64
CA LEU A 27 6.81 1.28 -10.82
C LEU A 27 7.16 -0.08 -11.45
N GLU A 28 8.46 -0.38 -11.56
CA GLU A 28 8.92 -1.65 -12.14
C GLU A 28 8.50 -2.84 -11.26
N ASN A 29 8.67 -2.72 -9.94
CA ASN A 29 8.25 -3.74 -8.97
C ASN A 29 6.74 -3.99 -9.06
N TYR A 30 5.92 -2.94 -9.18
CA TYR A 30 4.48 -3.06 -9.36
C TYR A 30 4.11 -3.75 -10.69
N LEU A 31 4.78 -3.40 -11.79
CA LEU A 31 4.56 -4.07 -13.08
C LEU A 31 4.97 -5.55 -13.04
N ASN A 32 6.04 -5.88 -12.32
CA ASN A 32 6.48 -7.26 -12.12
C ASN A 32 5.50 -8.05 -11.25
N TYR A 33 4.92 -7.41 -10.22
CA TYR A 33 3.80 -7.96 -9.44
C TYR A 33 2.62 -8.34 -10.33
N LEU A 34 2.18 -7.44 -11.22
CA LEU A 34 1.06 -7.71 -12.14
C LEU A 34 1.36 -8.88 -13.10
N LYS A 35 2.61 -8.98 -13.57
CA LYS A 35 3.05 -10.10 -14.43
C LYS A 35 3.14 -11.43 -13.68
N ALA A 36 3.37 -11.42 -12.37
CA ALA A 36 3.58 -12.62 -11.58
C ALA A 36 2.31 -13.49 -11.47
N GLY A 37 1.12 -12.90 -11.49
CA GLY A 37 -0.14 -13.65 -11.33
C GLY A 37 -0.11 -14.57 -10.10
N SER A 38 -0.56 -15.81 -10.26
CA SER A 38 -0.54 -16.85 -9.21
C SER A 38 0.72 -17.74 -9.24
N SER A 39 1.84 -17.24 -9.77
CA SER A 39 3.06 -18.04 -9.96
C SER A 39 3.81 -18.44 -8.69
N ASP A 40 3.52 -17.80 -7.56
CA ASP A 40 4.22 -17.99 -6.29
C ASP A 40 3.29 -17.68 -5.10
N PHE A 41 3.76 -17.91 -3.87
CA PHE A 41 3.01 -17.59 -2.66
C PHE A 41 2.72 -16.08 -2.57
N PRO A 42 1.49 -15.66 -2.21
CA PRO A 42 1.11 -14.25 -2.18
C PRO A 42 2.06 -13.37 -1.35
N ILE A 43 2.58 -13.88 -0.23
CA ILE A 43 3.50 -13.12 0.63
C ILE A 43 4.84 -12.85 -0.06
N GLU A 44 5.33 -13.80 -0.86
CA GLU A 44 6.58 -13.66 -1.62
C GLU A 44 6.39 -12.75 -2.83
N VAL A 45 5.24 -12.86 -3.51
CA VAL A 45 4.85 -11.96 -4.61
C VAL A 45 4.77 -10.51 -4.13
N MET A 46 4.14 -10.28 -2.97
CA MET A 46 4.03 -8.94 -2.38
C MET A 46 5.37 -8.41 -1.88
N LYS A 47 6.22 -9.27 -1.30
CA LYS A 47 7.57 -8.89 -0.89
C LYS A 47 8.43 -8.44 -2.08
N LYS A 48 8.35 -9.14 -3.21
CA LYS A 48 9.00 -8.75 -4.48
C LYS A 48 8.43 -7.44 -5.05
N ALA A 49 7.17 -7.13 -4.75
CA ALA A 49 6.53 -5.85 -5.12
C ALA A 49 6.99 -4.67 -4.22
N GLY A 50 7.80 -4.94 -3.19
CA GLY A 50 8.27 -3.94 -2.22
C GLY A 50 7.45 -3.87 -0.93
N VAL A 51 6.53 -4.80 -0.69
CA VAL A 51 5.69 -4.83 0.52
C VAL A 51 5.90 -6.15 1.28
N ASP A 52 6.69 -6.09 2.36
CA ASP A 52 6.84 -7.23 3.27
C ASP A 52 5.64 -7.30 4.24
N MET A 53 4.68 -8.16 3.91
CA MET A 53 3.46 -8.33 4.72
C MET A 53 3.67 -9.10 6.03
N THR A 54 4.91 -9.48 6.37
CA THR A 54 5.25 -10.01 7.70
C THR A 54 5.56 -8.91 8.71
N GLN A 55 5.76 -7.67 8.25
CA GLN A 55 6.09 -6.51 9.07
C GLN A 55 4.88 -5.60 9.26
N ALA A 56 4.83 -4.85 10.36
CA ALA A 56 3.73 -3.91 10.61
C ALA A 56 3.76 -2.67 9.69
N ALA A 57 4.94 -2.35 9.13
CA ALA A 57 5.19 -1.11 8.40
C ALA A 57 4.15 -0.80 7.30
N TYR A 58 3.73 -1.79 6.50
CA TYR A 58 2.76 -1.55 5.42
C TYR A 58 1.36 -1.17 5.92
N ILE A 59 1.00 -1.58 7.14
CA ILE A 59 -0.25 -1.19 7.79
C ILE A 59 -0.10 0.20 8.37
N GLU A 60 1.02 0.49 9.03
CA GLU A 60 1.33 1.80 9.59
C GLU A 60 1.35 2.88 8.50
N ASP A 61 1.94 2.59 7.34
CA ASP A 61 1.93 3.48 6.18
C ASP A 61 0.52 3.76 5.66
N ALA A 62 -0.34 2.75 5.62
CA ALA A 62 -1.74 2.93 5.23
C ALA A 62 -2.53 3.77 6.24
N MET A 63 -2.29 3.57 7.54
CA MET A 63 -2.90 4.36 8.61
C MET A 63 -2.42 5.82 8.58
N LYS A 64 -1.15 6.06 8.24
CA LYS A 64 -0.64 7.42 8.05
C LYS A 64 -1.34 8.14 6.90
N VAL A 65 -1.56 7.46 5.77
CA VAL A 65 -2.34 8.04 4.66
C VAL A 65 -3.77 8.35 5.10
N PHE A 66 -4.40 7.47 5.88
CA PHE A 66 -5.73 7.72 6.42
C PHE A 66 -5.76 8.96 7.34
N GLU A 67 -4.80 9.05 8.27
CA GLU A 67 -4.65 10.20 9.16
C GLU A 67 -4.48 11.50 8.39
N GLU A 68 -3.58 11.54 7.38
CA GLU A 68 -3.36 12.70 6.53
C GLU A 68 -4.65 13.17 5.86
N ARG A 69 -5.43 12.25 5.28
CA ARG A 69 -6.71 12.57 4.62
C ARG A 69 -7.79 13.01 5.61
N LEU A 70 -7.81 12.44 6.81
CA LEU A 70 -8.74 12.85 7.87
C LEU A 70 -8.43 14.28 8.32
N THR A 71 -7.16 14.60 8.57
CA THR A 71 -6.73 15.95 8.93
C THR A 71 -7.04 16.97 7.83
N GLU A 72 -6.80 16.61 6.56
CA GLU A 72 -7.19 17.46 5.42
C GLU A 72 -8.70 17.74 5.40
N LEU A 73 -9.52 16.72 5.68
CA LEU A 73 -10.98 16.85 5.74
C LEU A 73 -11.42 17.75 6.90
N GLU A 74 -10.88 17.54 8.10
CA GLU A 74 -11.18 18.37 9.29
C GLU A 74 -10.89 19.85 9.00
N ALA A 75 -9.71 20.15 8.44
CA ALA A 75 -9.31 21.51 8.09
C ALA A 75 -10.19 22.13 6.98
N LEU A 76 -10.79 21.33 6.09
CA LEU A 76 -11.74 21.81 5.10
C LEU A 76 -13.10 22.13 5.72
N VAL A 77 -13.57 21.28 6.64
CA VAL A 77 -14.85 21.46 7.34
C VAL A 77 -14.82 22.69 8.24
N GLU A 78 -13.69 22.98 8.91
CA GLU A 78 -13.54 24.19 9.73
C GLU A 78 -13.59 25.51 8.94
N LYS A 79 -13.36 25.45 7.62
CA LYS A 79 -13.39 26.62 6.73
C LYS A 79 -14.78 26.90 6.13
N LEU A 80 -15.74 26.01 6.34
CA LEU A 80 -17.14 26.17 5.93
C LEU A 80 -17.92 26.96 6.99
#